data_AF-A0A1F4UQZ0-F1
#
_entry.id   AF-A0A1F4UQZ0-F1
#
_cell.length_a   1.000
_cell.length_b   1.000
_cell.length_c   1.000
_cell.angle_alpha   90.00
_cell.angle_beta   90.00
_cell.angle_gamma   90.00
#
_symmetry.space_group_name_H-M   'P 1'
#
loop_
_entity.id
_entity.type
_entity.pdbx_description
1 polymer ?
#
loop_
_entity_poly.entity_id
_entity_poly.type
_entity_poly.pdbx_seq_one_letter_code
_entity_poly.pdbx_strand_id
1 'polypeptide(L)' 'MVAWYLLVVGGLNWGLIGLLNLNLVTMLLGSWPMLVSLVYVLVGVSALWLLVDTKKA' A
#
# COMPACT_ATOMS: atom_id res chain seq x y z
N MET A 1 8.25 8.58 -8.16
CA MET A 1 9.09 7.90 -7.15
C MET A 1 8.29 7.49 -5.91
N VAL A 2 7.62 8.42 -5.21
CA VAL A 2 6.82 8.11 -4.00
C VAL A 2 5.71 7.07 -4.25
N ALA A 3 4.98 7.18 -5.36
CA ALA A 3 3.93 6.22 -5.73
C ALA A 3 4.46 4.78 -5.88
N TRP A 4 5.70 4.61 -6.35
CA TRP A 4 6.32 3.29 -6.52
C TRP A 4 6.60 2.63 -5.17
N TYR A 5 7.17 3.40 -4.23
CA TYR A 5 7.40 2.90 -2.86
C TYR A 5 6.10 2.52 -2.16
N LEU A 6 5.04 3.34 -2.29
CA LEU A 6 3.73 3.02 -1.73
C LEU A 6 3.14 1.73 -2.33
N LEU A 7 3.30 1.53 -3.64
CA LEU A 7 2.85 0.30 -4.30
C LEU A 7 3.63 -0.94 -3.81
N VAL A 8 4.94 -0.83 -3.62
CA VAL A 8 5.78 -1.90 -3.07
C VAL A 8 5.37 -2.24 -1.64
N VAL A 9 5.17 -1.23 -0.78
CA VAL A 9 4.68 -1.43 0.59
C VAL A 9 3.31 -2.10 0.60
N GLY A 10 2.41 -1.66 -0.30
CA GLY A 10 1.10 -2.27 -0.50
C GLY A 10 1.19 -3.74 -0.89
N GLY A 11 2.00 -4.05 -1.90
CA GLY A 11 2.22 -5.42 -2.38
C GLY A 11 2.81 -6.33 -1.31
N LEU A 12 3.81 -5.86 -0.57
CA LEU A 12 4.40 -6.59 0.56
C LEU A 12 3.38 -6.83 1.67
N ASN A 13 2.57 -5.83 2.03
CA ASN A 13 1.52 -6.00 3.03
C ASN A 13 0.50 -7.08 2.62
N TRP A 14 0.02 -7.05 1.37
CA TRP A 14 -0.90 -8.07 0.86
C TRP A 14 -0.26 -9.46 0.81
N GLY A 15 1.01 -9.57 0.42
CA GLY A 15 1.76 -10.82 0.44
C GLY A 15 1.89 -11.40 1.85
N LEU A 16 2.22 -10.57 2.84
CA LEU A 16 2.32 -10.96 4.24
C LEU A 16 0.97 -11.37 4.84
N ILE A 17 -0.11 -10.67 4.49
CA ILE A 17 -1.47 -11.05 4.90
C ILE A 17 -1.85 -12.41 4.30
N GLY A 18 -1.57 -12.62 3.01
CA GLY A 18 -1.93 -13.87 2.32
C GLY A 18 -1.10 -15.09 2.78
N LEU A 19 0.18 -14.90 3.10
CA LEU A 19 1.09 -15.99 3.47
C LEU A 19 1.08 -16.29 4.97
N LEU A 20 1.02 -15.25 5.81
CA LEU A 20 1.28 -15.35 7.25
C LEU A 20 0.15 -14.76 8.11
N ASN A 21 -0.93 -14.24 7.50
CA ASN A 21 -1.96 -13.46 8.20
C ASN A 21 -1.37 -12.23 8.94
N LEU A 22 -0.23 -11.71 8.47
CA LEU A 22 0.47 -10.58 9.09
C LEU A 22 0.20 -9.29 8.34
N ASN A 23 -0.36 -8.31 9.03
CA ASN A 23 -0.62 -6.98 8.48
C ASN A 23 0.51 -6.01 8.86
N LEU A 24 1.45 -5.82 7.93
CA LEU A 24 2.60 -4.94 8.05
C LEU A 24 2.19 -3.49 8.41
N VAL A 25 1.14 -2.98 7.78
CA VAL A 25 0.68 -1.60 8.00
C VAL A 25 0.22 -1.42 9.44
N THR A 26 -0.56 -2.35 9.98
CA THR A 26 -0.97 -2.33 11.40
C THR A 26 0.17 -2.62 12.36
N MET A 27 1.17 -3.42 11.96
CA MET A 27 2.36 -3.68 12.79
C MET A 27 3.21 -2.42 12.97
N LEU A 28 3.37 -1.62 11.91
CA LEU A 28 4.19 -0.40 11.94
C LEU A 28 3.45 0.80 12.56
N LEU A 29 2.15 0.94 12.27
CA LEU A 29 1.35 2.09 12.71
C LEU A 29 0.52 1.82 13.97
N GLY A 30 0.55 0.58 14.47
CA GLY A 30 -0.24 0.15 15.62
C GLY A 30 -1.75 0.20 15.39
N SER A 31 -2.49 0.32 16.49
CA SER A 31 -3.95 0.25 16.53
C SER A 31 -4.64 1.59 16.22
N TRP A 32 -4.19 2.30 15.18
CA TRP A 32 -4.79 3.58 14.76
C TRP A 32 -5.60 3.36 13.47
N PRO A 33 -6.91 3.03 13.55
CA PRO A 33 -7.68 2.58 12.39
C PRO A 33 -7.75 3.60 11.26
N MET A 34 -7.78 4.89 11.63
CA MET A 34 -7.83 6.00 10.68
C MET A 34 -6.52 6.13 9.88
N LEU A 35 -5.36 6.01 10.53
CA LEU A 35 -4.05 6.06 9.85
C LEU A 35 -3.84 4.86 8.93
N VAL A 36 -4.20 3.66 9.38
CA VAL A 36 -4.11 2.44 8.58
C VAL A 36 -4.96 2.56 7.32
N SER A 37 -6.20 3.04 7.47
CA SER A 37 -7.12 3.27 6.34
C SER A 37 -6.56 4.32 5.37
N LEU A 38 -5.98 5.40 5.88
CA LEU A 38 -5.35 6.43 5.06
C LEU A 38 -4.20 5.87 4.23
N VAL A 39 -3.34 5.03 4.82
CA VAL A 39 -2.25 4.37 4.08
C VAL A 39 -2.80 3.49 2.96
N TYR A 40 -3.87 2.72 3.19
CA TYR A 40 -4.46 1.91 2.12
C TYR A 40 -5.06 2.75 1.00
N VAL A 41 -5.66 3.90 1.31
CA VAL A 41 -6.12 4.85 0.28
C VAL A 41 -4.93 5.36 -0.54
N LEU A 42 -3.83 5.76 0.11
CA LEU A 42 -2.63 6.24 -0.58
C LEU A 42 -1.98 5.17 -1.46
N VAL A 43 -1.96 3.91 -1.00
CA VAL A 43 -1.51 2.77 -1.81
C VAL A 43 -2.39 2.59 -3.05
N GLY A 44 -3.72 2.62 -2.90
CA GLY A 44 -4.66 2.50 -4.01
C GLY A 44 -4.53 3.62 -5.04
N VAL A 45 -4.43 4.88 -4.57
CA VAL A 45 -4.20 6.05 -5.43
C VAL A 45 -2.86 5.94 -6.15
N SER A 46 -1.82 5.45 -5.48
CA SER A 46 -0.50 5.25 -6.10
C SER A 46 -0.53 4.20 -7.20
N ALA A 47 -1.30 3.13 -7.03
CA ALA A 47 -1.50 2.12 -8.06
C ALA A 47 -2.21 2.69 -9.30
N LEU A 48 -3.29 3.46 -9.09
CA LEU A 48 -3.99 4.15 -10.19
C LEU A 48 -3.08 5.16 -10.90
N TRP A 49 -2.30 5.92 -10.15
CA TRP A 49 -1.36 6.90 -10.70
C TRP A 49 -0.31 6.22 -11.58
N LEU A 50 0.33 5.16 -11.09
CA LEU A 50 1.31 4.41 -11.87
C LEU A 50 0.69 3.74 -13.10
N LEU A 51 -0.55 3.23 -13.01
CA LEU A 51 -1.25 2.67 -14.18
C LEU A 51 -1.51 3.72 -15.27
N VAL A 52 -1.94 4.93 -14.90
CA VAL A 52 -2.17 6.03 -15.85
C VAL A 52 -0.85 6.56 -16.41
N ASP A 53 0.18 6.66 -15.58
CA ASP A 53 1.51 7.11 -16.00
C ASP A 53 2.16 6.11 -16.97
N THR A 54 2.02 4.81 -16.72
CA THR A 54 2.50 3.75 -17.63
C THR A 54 1.80 3.79 -19.00
N LYS A 55 0.55 4.27 -19.07
CA LYS A 55 -0.20 4.43 -20.34
C LYS A 55 0.29 5.63 -21.18
N LYS A 56 1.11 6.52 -20.62
CA LYS A 56 1.64 7.70 -21.30
C LYS A 56 3.02 7.49 -21.94
N ALA A 57 3.61 6.31 -21.78
CA ALA A 57 4.89 5.91 -22.36
C ALA A 57 4.73 5.25 -23.74
#